data_AF-A0A2M7IHH6-F1
#
_entry.id   AF-A0A2M7IHH6-F1
#
_cell.length_a   1.000
_cell.length_b   1.000
_cell.length_c   1.000
_cell.angle_alpha   90.00
_cell.angle_beta   90.00
_cell.angle_gamma   90.00
#
_symmetry.space_group_name_H-M   'P 1'
#
loop_
_entity.id
_entity.type
_entity.pdbx_description
1 polymer ?
#
loop_
_entity_poly.entity_id
_entity_poly.type
_entity_poly.pdbx_seq_one_letter_code
_entity_poly.pdbx_strand_id
1 'polypeptide(L)' 'MKKVLTKKIKQIPQKPGVYLFKDAGGRILYIGKARDILKRVKTHFSKSSNFFTGQFIEKISDIDWI' A
#
# COMPACT_ATOMS: atom_id res chain seq x y z
N MET A 1 -3.89 -6.27 -10.00
CA MET A 1 -2.80 -5.94 -9.04
C MET A 1 -1.55 -6.74 -9.42
N LYS A 2 -0.37 -6.10 -9.50
CA LYS A 2 0.89 -6.76 -9.90
C LYS A 2 1.25 -7.89 -8.92
N LYS A 3 1.69 -9.05 -9.41
CA LYS A 3 2.00 -10.26 -8.60
C LYS A 3 3.04 -10.00 -7.50
N VAL A 4 3.99 -9.11 -7.76
CA VAL A 4 5.04 -8.69 -6.82
C VAL A 4 4.44 -7.94 -5.62
N LEU A 5 3.51 -7.01 -5.86
CA LEU A 5 2.86 -6.22 -4.82
C LEU A 5 2.09 -7.12 -3.84
N THR A 6 1.39 -8.13 -4.35
CA THR A 6 0.66 -9.10 -3.52
C THR A 6 1.58 -9.87 -2.56
N LYS A 7 2.80 -10.21 -2.99
CA LYS A 7 3.78 -10.87 -2.11
C LYS A 7 4.27 -9.92 -1.02
N LYS A 8 4.61 -8.69 -1.38
CA LYS A 8 5.11 -7.69 -0.43
C LYS A 8 4.05 -7.32 0.62
N ILE A 9 2.79 -7.16 0.21
CA ILE A 9 1.66 -6.92 1.14
C ILE A 9 1.56 -8.03 2.20
N LYS A 10 1.79 -9.29 1.84
CA LYS A 10 1.74 -10.41 2.81
C LYS A 10 2.86 -10.38 3.85
N GLN A 11 3.94 -9.66 3.59
CA GLN A 11 5.08 -9.50 4.53
C GLN A 11 4.87 -8.33 5.50
N ILE A 12 3.90 -7.46 5.24
CA ILE A 12 3.58 -6.33 6.11
C ILE A 12 3.07 -6.86 7.47
N PRO A 13 3.64 -6.41 8.59
CA PRO A 13 3.26 -6.89 9.91
C PRO A 13 1.91 -6.32 10.38
N GLN A 14 1.19 -7.09 11.22
CA GLN A 14 -0.04 -6.66 11.88
C GLN A 14 0.27 -5.85 13.15
N LYS A 15 0.83 -4.65 12.99
CA LYS A 15 1.19 -3.77 14.11
C LYS A 15 0.98 -2.30 13.77
N PRO A 16 1.01 -1.39 14.76
CA PRO A 16 1.02 0.03 14.50
C PRO A 16 2.29 0.42 13.73
N GLY A 17 2.17 1.41 12.84
CA GLY A 17 3.30 1.87 12.06
C GLY A 17 2.90 2.83 10.95
N VAL A 18 3.89 3.10 10.10
CA VAL A 18 3.75 3.95 8.91
C VAL A 18 4.02 3.11 7.67
N TYR A 19 3.25 3.34 6.60
CA TYR A 19 3.46 2.71 5.30
C TYR A 19 3.58 3.77 4.20
N LEU A 20 4.34 3.44 3.16
CA LEU A 20 4.63 4.30 2.03
C LEU A 20 4.29 3.56 0.73
N PHE A 21 3.59 4.23 -0.17
CA PHE A 21 3.43 3.76 -1.55
C PHE A 21 4.39 4.50 -2.44
N LYS A 22 5.07 3.76 -3.33
CA LYS A 22 6.08 4.32 -4.24
C LYS A 22 5.75 3.99 -5.69
N ASP A 23 6.15 4.87 -6.59
CA ASP A 23 6.13 4.59 -8.03
C ASP A 23 7.30 3.68 -8.45
N ALA A 24 7.38 3.36 -9.74
CA ALA A 24 8.45 2.51 -10.28
C ALA A 24 9.85 3.15 -10.20
N GLY A 25 9.93 4.47 -10.07
CA GLY A 25 11.18 5.21 -9.87
C GLY A 25 11.55 5.39 -8.39
N GLY A 26 10.79 4.80 -7.46
CA GLY A 26 11.01 4.91 -6.02
C GLY A 26 10.50 6.21 -5.39
N ARG A 27 9.81 7.08 -6.15
CA ARG A 27 9.23 8.31 -5.59
C ARG A 27 8.06 7.97 -4.70
N ILE A 28 7.98 8.61 -3.54
CA ILE A 28 6.89 8.42 -2.58
C ILE A 28 5.63 9.10 -3.14
N LEU A 29 4.59 8.31 -3.36
CA LEU A 29 3.28 8.75 -3.84
C LEU A 29 2.30 9.04 -2.69
N TYR A 30 2.44 8.30 -1.58
CA TYR A 30 1.55 8.42 -0.42
C TYR A 30 2.22 7.88 0.84
N ILE A 31 1.92 8.50 1.98
CA ILE A 31 2.32 8.05 3.31
C ILE A 31 1.07 7.94 4.17
N GLY A 32 0.89 6.81 4.85
CA GLY A 32 -0.21 6.62 5.79
C GLY A 32 0.26 6.03 7.11
N LYS A 33 -0.45 6.37 8.20
CA LYS A 33 -0.27 5.75 9.52
C LYS A 33 -1.46 4.87 9.86
N ALA A 34 -1.25 3.80 10.62
CA ALA A 34 -2.31 2.94 11.10
C ALA A 34 -1.96 2.25 12.42
N ARG A 35 -2.98 1.82 13.17
CA ARG A 35 -2.84 0.90 14.31
C ARG A 35 -2.53 -0.54 13.88
N ASP A 36 -2.91 -0.89 12.66
CA ASP A 36 -2.57 -2.15 11.99
C ASP A 36 -2.31 -1.81 10.52
N ILE A 37 -1.03 -1.77 10.15
CA ILE A 37 -0.63 -1.36 8.80
C ILE A 37 -1.03 -2.40 7.74
N LEU A 38 -1.03 -3.71 8.06
CA LEU A 38 -1.46 -4.73 7.11
C LEU A 38 -2.94 -4.57 6.76
N LYS A 39 -3.81 -4.42 7.76
CA LYS A 39 -5.25 -4.23 7.54
C LYS A 39 -5.50 -2.96 6.73
N ARG A 40 -4.84 -1.85 7.09
CA ARG A 40 -5.05 -0.57 6.40
C ARG A 40 -4.59 -0.61 4.95
N VAL A 41 -3.43 -1.20 4.68
CA VAL A 41 -2.93 -1.40 3.31
C VAL A 41 -3.89 -2.25 2.50
N LYS A 42 -4.39 -3.37 3.05
CA LYS A 42 -5.38 -4.21 2.36
C LYS A 42 -6.66 -3.47 2.01
N THR A 43 -7.14 -2.57 2.87
CA THR A 43 -8.34 -1.76 2.59
C THR A 43 -8.18 -0.98 1.29
N HIS A 44 -7.04 -0.35 1.05
CA HIS A 44 -6.77 0.45 -0.15
C HIS A 44 -6.79 -0.34 -1.46
N PHE A 45 -6.53 -1.65 -1.40
CA PHE A 45 -6.57 -2.53 -2.56
C PHE A 45 -7.84 -3.38 -2.63
N SER A 46 -8.79 -3.18 -1.69
CA SER A 46 -10.12 -3.80 -1.75
C SER A 46 -10.99 -3.06 -2.77
N LYS A 47 -11.80 -3.82 -3.53
CA LYS A 47 -12.73 -3.29 -4.54
C LYS A 47 -13.77 -2.29 -3.98
N SER A 48 -13.97 -2.27 -2.66
CA SER A 48 -14.92 -1.37 -1.99
C SER A 48 -14.31 -0.07 -1.47
N SER A 49 -13.02 0.18 -1.70
CA SER A 49 -12.37 1.37 -1.14
C SER A 49 -12.43 2.55 -2.11
N ASN A 50 -13.09 3.63 -1.68
CA ASN A 50 -13.17 4.89 -2.43
C ASN A 50 -11.96 5.81 -2.16
N PHE A 51 -10.92 5.31 -1.49
CA PHE A 51 -9.80 6.15 -1.02
C PHE A 51 -8.80 6.51 -2.11
N PHE A 52 -8.62 5.65 -3.11
CA PHE A 52 -7.72 5.90 -4.23
C PHE A 52 -8.44 5.67 -5.55
N THR A 53 -8.27 6.61 -6.48
CA THR A 53 -8.71 6.43 -7.86
C THR A 53 -7.92 5.28 -8.50
N GLY A 54 -8.53 4.59 -9.47
CA GLY A 54 -7.86 3.49 -10.18
C GLY A 54 -6.50 3.89 -10.77
N GLN A 55 -6.40 5.10 -11.32
CA GLN A 55 -5.16 5.66 -11.86
C GLN A 55 -4.05 5.81 -10.81
N PHE A 56 -4.39 6.11 -9.56
CA PHE A 56 -3.40 6.17 -8.49
C PHE A 56 -2.87 4.77 -8.15
N ILE A 57 -3.76 3.79 -8.04
CA ILE A 57 -3.40 2.39 -7.74
C ILE A 57 -2.47 1.81 -8.83
N GLU A 58 -2.67 2.19 -10.10
CA GLU A 58 -1.81 1.75 -11.20
C GLU A 58 -0.38 2.27 -11.12
N LYS A 59 -0.19 3.49 -10.57
CA LYS A 59 1.15 4.07 -10.38
C LYS A 59 1.94 3.38 -9.28
N ILE A 60 1.26 2.81 -8.28
CA ILE A 60 1.92 2.10 -7.17
C ILE A 60 2.66 0.88 -7.74
N SER A 61 3.97 0.89 -7.55
CA SER A 61 4.86 -0.21 -7.95
C SER A 61 5.59 -0.82 -6.76
N ASP A 62 5.66 -0.12 -5.62
CA ASP A 62 6.26 -0.65 -4.41
C ASP A 62 5.59 -0.13 -3.11
N ILE A 63 5.78 -0.87 -2.01
CA ILE A 63 5.24 -0.55 -0.68
C ILE A 63 6.31 -0.77 0.38
N ASP A 64 6.61 0.23 1.20
CA ASP A 64 7.50 0.11 2.36
C ASP A 64 6.75 0.40 3.66
N TRP A 65 7.33 -0.01 4.79
CA TRP A 65 6.79 0.24 6.12
C TRP A 65 7.88 0.41 7.17
N ILE A 66 7.51 1.11 8.25
CA ILE A 66 8.32 1.33 9.47
C ILE A 66 7.47 0.89 10.66
#